data_AF-Q8K2G1-F1
#
_entry.id   AF-Q8K2G1-F1
#
_cell.length_a   1.000
_cell.length_b   1.000
_cell.length_c   1.000
_cell.angle_alpha   90.00
_cell.angle_beta   90.00
_cell.angle_gamma   90.00
#
_symmetry.space_group_name_H-M   'P 1'
#
loop_
_entity.id
_entity.type
_entity.pdbx_description
1 polymer ?
#
loop_
_entity_poly.entity_id
_entity_poly.type
_entity_poly.pdbx_seq_one_letter_code
_entity_poly.pdbx_strand_id
1 'polypeptide(L)'
;MMLSRAKPAVGGESPHTDKRKKKGRKIPKLEDLLSQRDFTGAITLLEFKRHVGEQEDDTNLWIGYCAFHLGDYKRALEEYENATKEENCNPEVWVNLACTYFFLGMYKQAEAAGFKAPKSRLQNRLLFHLAHKFNDEKKLMNFHQNLQDIKEDQLSLASNSEIHLPLPPECWD
;
A
#
# COMPACT_ATOMS: atom_id res chain seq x y z
N MET A 1 -28.66 -60.29 33.46
CA MET A 1 -27.30 -60.01 33.98
C MET A 1 -27.08 -58.51 33.85
N MET A 2 -27.34 -57.72 34.89
CA MET A 2 -26.51 -57.44 36.08
C MET A 2 -25.26 -56.60 35.77
N LEU A 3 -25.22 -55.40 36.37
CA LEU A 3 -24.16 -54.39 36.35
C LEU A 3 -22.81 -54.92 36.88
N SER A 4 -21.69 -54.42 36.35
CA SER A 4 -20.48 -54.26 37.15
C SER A 4 -19.55 -53.15 36.64
N ARG A 5 -19.28 -52.22 37.56
CA ARG A 5 -18.33 -51.10 37.50
C ARG A 5 -16.88 -51.58 37.38
N ALA A 6 -16.03 -50.79 36.73
CA ALA A 6 -14.61 -50.71 37.06
C ALA A 6 -14.07 -49.27 36.88
N LYS A 7 -13.50 -48.75 37.96
CA LYS A 7 -12.57 -47.62 38.12
C LYS A 7 -11.59 -48.08 39.24
N PRO A 8 -10.46 -47.40 39.54
CA PRO A 8 -9.46 -46.66 38.73
C PRO A 8 -7.99 -47.02 39.17
N ALA A 9 -6.95 -46.40 38.58
CA ALA A 9 -5.78 -45.77 39.26
C ALA A 9 -4.61 -45.48 38.27
N VAL A 10 -4.28 -44.20 38.02
CA VAL A 10 -3.11 -43.44 38.53
C VAL A 10 -1.81 -43.66 37.76
N GLY A 11 -1.23 -42.56 37.27
CA GLY A 11 0.22 -42.41 37.11
C GLY A 11 0.66 -41.77 35.79
N GLY A 12 1.01 -40.48 35.82
CA GLY A 12 1.77 -39.84 34.74
C GLY A 12 1.44 -38.38 34.51
N GLU A 13 1.76 -37.51 35.46
CA GLU A 13 1.89 -36.08 35.19
C GLU A 13 3.05 -35.84 34.22
N SER A 14 2.79 -35.09 33.15
CA SER A 14 3.69 -34.02 32.74
C SER A 14 2.91 -33.01 31.90
N PRO A 15 2.78 -31.75 32.36
CA PRO A 15 2.17 -30.70 31.56
C PRO A 15 3.23 -30.22 30.57
N HIS A 16 3.01 -30.47 29.27
CA HIS A 16 3.63 -29.63 28.25
C HIS A 16 2.97 -28.25 28.34
N THR A 17 3.45 -27.48 29.32
CA THR A 17 3.37 -26.04 29.31
C THR A 17 4.14 -25.59 28.08
N ASP A 18 3.41 -25.33 27.00
CA ASP A 18 3.95 -24.61 25.86
C ASP A 18 4.21 -23.18 26.34
N LYS A 19 5.38 -23.02 26.97
CA LYS A 19 5.94 -21.74 27.38
C LYS A 19 6.30 -20.98 26.11
N ARG A 20 5.28 -20.48 25.40
CA ARG A 20 5.40 -19.28 24.59
C ARG A 20 5.74 -18.17 25.57
N LYS A 21 7.05 -18.04 25.82
CA LYS A 21 7.67 -16.90 26.49
C LYS A 21 6.98 -15.65 25.94
N LYS A 22 6.14 -15.03 26.77
CA LYS A 22 5.74 -13.64 26.62
C LYS A 22 7.02 -12.81 26.74
N LYS A 23 7.82 -12.76 25.67
CA LYS A 23 8.66 -11.60 25.40
C LYS A 23 7.64 -10.47 25.38
N GLY A 24 7.75 -9.50 26.31
CA GLY A 24 6.86 -8.34 26.33
C GLY A 24 6.75 -7.83 24.90
N ARG A 25 5.59 -8.02 24.28
CA ARG A 25 5.39 -7.73 22.86
C ARG A 25 5.45 -6.22 22.77
N LYS A 26 6.63 -5.68 22.47
CA LYS A 26 6.78 -4.28 22.10
C LYS A 26 5.86 -4.07 20.90
N ILE A 27 5.01 -3.05 20.98
CA ILE A 27 4.15 -2.66 19.87
C ILE A 27 5.10 -2.42 18.67
N PRO A 28 4.93 -3.15 17.55
CA PRO A 28 5.75 -2.93 16.36
C PRO A 28 5.65 -1.50 15.90
N LYS A 29 6.74 -0.95 15.36
CA LYS A 29 6.69 0.38 14.75
C LYS A 29 6.13 0.29 13.33
N LEU A 30 5.63 1.42 12.82
CA LEU A 30 5.09 1.48 11.47
C LEU A 30 6.16 1.12 10.43
N GLU A 31 7.38 1.64 10.58
CA GLU A 31 8.50 1.41 9.66
C GLU A 31 8.91 -0.07 9.62
N ASP A 32 8.85 -0.76 10.77
CA ASP A 32 9.13 -2.19 10.87
C ASP A 32 8.10 -3.01 10.08
N LEU A 33 6.83 -2.61 10.10
CA LEU A 33 5.75 -3.27 9.37
C LEU A 33 5.86 -3.00 7.86
N LEU A 34 6.12 -1.75 7.47
CA LEU A 34 6.30 -1.35 6.08
C LEU A 34 7.50 -2.05 5.43
N SER A 35 8.64 -2.11 6.13
CA SER A 35 9.84 -2.82 5.64
C SER A 35 9.61 -4.33 5.45
N GLN A 36 8.72 -4.93 6.25
CA GLN A 36 8.29 -6.32 6.11
C GLN A 36 7.16 -6.52 5.08
N ARG A 37 6.66 -5.44 4.47
CA ARG A 37 5.46 -5.43 3.61
C ARG A 37 4.22 -5.99 4.33
N ASP A 38 4.16 -5.90 5.65
CA ASP A 38 2.99 -6.25 6.45
C ASP A 38 2.00 -5.07 6.47
N PHE A 39 1.38 -4.83 5.31
CA PHE A 39 0.42 -3.74 5.11
C PHE A 39 -0.85 -3.92 5.94
N THR A 40 -1.27 -5.16 6.19
CA THR A 40 -2.44 -5.44 7.05
C THR A 40 -2.14 -5.09 8.50
N GLY A 41 -0.96 -5.47 9.01
CA GLY A 41 -0.48 -5.07 10.33
C GLY A 41 -0.34 -3.55 10.46
N ALA A 42 0.23 -2.89 9.45
CA ALA A 42 0.38 -1.44 9.41
C ALA A 42 -0.98 -0.71 9.47
N ILE A 43 -1.96 -1.12 8.65
CA ILE A 43 -3.33 -0.58 8.71
C ILE A 43 -3.92 -0.74 10.10
N THR A 44 -3.81 -1.93 10.70
CA THR A 44 -4.38 -2.20 12.02
C THR A 44 -3.78 -1.29 13.09
N LEU A 45 -2.46 -1.07 13.04
CA LEU A 45 -1.75 -0.17 13.94
C LEU A 45 -2.21 1.29 13.77
N LEU A 46 -2.31 1.75 12.52
CA LEU A 46 -2.72 3.12 12.18
C LEU A 46 -4.18 3.40 12.55
N GLU A 47 -5.09 2.47 12.26
CA GLU A 47 -6.48 2.58 12.66
C GLU A 47 -6.63 2.60 14.18
N PHE A 48 -5.87 1.76 14.89
CA PHE A 48 -5.86 1.78 16.34
C PHE A 48 -5.42 3.15 16.88
N LYS A 49 -4.31 3.70 16.39
CA LYS A 49 -3.83 5.05 16.73
C LYS A 49 -4.89 6.12 16.45
N ARG A 50 -5.55 6.05 15.29
CA ARG A 50 -6.66 6.93 14.89
C ARG A 50 -7.83 6.86 15.88
N HIS A 51 -8.20 5.65 16.31
CA HIS A 51 -9.30 5.46 17.27
C HIS A 51 -8.99 5.93 18.69
N VAL A 52 -7.75 5.84 19.15
CA VAL A 52 -7.34 6.32 20.49
C VAL A 52 -6.99 7.81 20.51
N GLY A 53 -7.06 8.51 19.36
CA GLY A 53 -6.78 9.93 19.24
C GLY A 53 -5.28 10.28 19.14
N GLU A 54 -4.43 9.27 18.93
CA GLU A 54 -2.98 9.43 18.71
C GLU A 54 -2.66 9.46 17.20
N GLN A 55 -3.53 10.06 16.39
CA GLN A 55 -3.31 10.16 14.95
C GLN A 55 -2.16 11.14 14.66
N GLU A 56 -1.27 10.72 13.77
CA GLU A 56 -0.19 11.54 13.22
C GLU A 56 -0.68 12.17 11.90
N ASP A 57 -0.05 13.27 11.47
CA ASP A 57 -0.48 14.06 10.29
C ASP A 57 -0.49 13.24 8.98
N ASP A 58 0.29 12.16 8.89
CA ASP A 58 0.33 11.27 7.70
C ASP A 58 -0.48 9.97 7.87
N THR A 59 -1.34 9.87 8.89
CA THR A 59 -2.08 8.61 9.17
C THR A 59 -2.89 8.15 7.97
N ASN A 60 -3.68 9.04 7.36
CA ASN A 60 -4.51 8.69 6.21
C ASN A 60 -3.69 8.40 4.95
N LEU A 61 -2.55 9.09 4.77
CA LEU A 61 -1.59 8.79 3.71
C LEU A 61 -1.07 7.34 3.82
N TRP A 62 -0.65 6.92 5.02
CA TRP A 62 -0.09 5.58 5.23
C TRP A 62 -1.15 4.47 5.19
N ILE A 63 -2.37 4.72 5.66
CA ILE A 63 -3.48 3.77 5.48
C ILE A 63 -3.78 3.60 3.99
N GLY A 64 -3.86 4.71 3.24
CA GLY A 64 -4.06 4.68 1.79
C GLY A 64 -2.95 3.91 1.06
N TYR A 65 -1.69 4.14 1.45
CA TYR A 65 -0.51 3.43 0.92
C TYR A 65 -0.62 1.93 1.14
N CYS A 66 -0.87 1.52 2.38
CA CYS A 66 -1.01 0.11 2.70
C CYS A 66 -2.20 -0.54 1.96
N ALA A 67 -3.34 0.15 1.86
CA ALA A 67 -4.50 -0.34 1.13
C ALA A 67 -4.22 -0.51 -0.37
N PHE A 68 -3.50 0.45 -0.97
CA PHE A 68 -3.08 0.40 -2.36
C PHE A 68 -2.19 -0.82 -2.63
N HIS A 69 -1.20 -1.08 -1.77
CA HIS A 69 -0.31 -2.24 -1.93
C HIS A 69 -0.99 -3.59 -1.62
N LEU A 70 -2.12 -3.59 -0.92
CA LEU A 70 -3.00 -4.77 -0.77
C LEU A 70 -3.94 -4.97 -1.98
N GLY A 71 -3.94 -4.05 -2.95
CA GLY A 71 -4.84 -4.07 -4.10
C GLY A 71 -6.25 -3.57 -3.80
N ASP A 72 -6.50 -3.04 -2.60
CA ASP A 72 -7.76 -2.40 -2.23
C ASP A 72 -7.77 -0.94 -2.68
N TYR A 73 -7.81 -0.74 -4.00
CA TYR A 73 -7.75 0.58 -4.62
C TYR A 73 -8.94 1.48 -4.26
N LYS A 74 -10.10 0.90 -3.94
CA LYS A 74 -11.28 1.68 -3.52
C LYS A 74 -11.05 2.30 -2.16
N ARG A 75 -10.57 1.51 -1.21
CA ARG A 75 -10.22 2.02 0.12
C ARG A 75 -9.07 3.02 0.04
N ALA A 76 -8.03 2.72 -0.75
CA ALA A 76 -6.93 3.65 -0.96
C ALA A 76 -7.42 5.00 -1.50
N LEU A 77 -8.36 4.98 -2.46
CA LEU A 77 -8.95 6.18 -3.02
C LEU A 77 -9.63 7.03 -1.94
N GLU A 78 -10.49 6.42 -1.12
CA GLU A 78 -11.20 7.13 -0.04
C GLU A 78 -10.23 7.77 0.96
N GLU A 79 -9.21 7.04 1.40
CA GLU A 79 -8.23 7.53 2.37
C GLU A 79 -7.37 8.66 1.79
N TYR A 80 -6.95 8.55 0.52
CA TYR A 80 -6.22 9.63 -0.15
C TYR A 80 -7.07 10.87 -0.42
N GLU A 81 -8.33 10.70 -0.87
CA GLU A 81 -9.24 11.85 -1.02
C GLU A 81 -9.49 12.55 0.31
N ASN A 82 -9.56 11.81 1.42
CA ASN A 82 -9.67 12.40 2.74
C ASN A 82 -8.39 13.14 3.14
N ALA A 83 -7.22 12.54 2.91
CA ALA A 83 -5.94 13.19 3.17
C ALA A 83 -5.78 14.51 2.36
N THR A 84 -6.28 14.59 1.12
CA THR A 84 -6.24 15.84 0.34
C THR A 84 -7.10 16.98 0.89
N LYS A 85 -8.02 16.70 1.82
CA LYS A 85 -8.91 17.71 2.45
C LYS A 85 -8.34 18.26 3.75
N GLU A 86 -7.25 17.69 4.25
CA GLU A 86 -6.61 18.13 5.49
C GLU A 86 -5.78 19.41 5.28
N GLU A 87 -5.76 20.30 6.27
CA GLU A 87 -5.04 21.59 6.18
C GLU A 87 -3.52 21.39 6.01
N ASN A 88 -2.96 20.35 6.64
CA ASN A 88 -1.55 19.98 6.54
C ASN A 88 -1.32 18.80 5.58
N CYS A 89 -2.11 18.73 4.49
CA CYS A 89 -1.97 17.66 3.49
C CYS A 89 -0.53 17.56 2.97
N ASN A 90 0.07 16.38 3.16
CA ASN A 90 1.34 16.05 2.55
C ASN A 90 1.21 16.12 1.00
N PRO A 91 2.05 16.90 0.30
CA PRO A 91 1.97 17.02 -1.16
C PRO A 91 2.12 15.69 -1.92
N GLU A 92 2.78 14.69 -1.32
CA GLU A 92 2.95 13.35 -1.91
C GLU A 92 1.64 12.58 -2.05
N VAL A 93 0.60 12.93 -1.26
CA VAL A 93 -0.73 12.33 -1.38
C VAL A 93 -1.26 12.44 -2.81
N TRP A 94 -0.97 13.54 -3.51
CA TRP A 94 -1.47 13.75 -4.87
C TRP A 94 -0.92 12.74 -5.88
N VAL A 95 0.36 12.36 -5.80
CA VAL A 95 0.91 11.36 -6.73
C VAL A 95 0.36 9.97 -6.42
N ASN A 96 0.15 9.64 -5.15
CA ASN A 96 -0.43 8.36 -4.73
C ASN A 96 -1.92 8.25 -5.10
N LEU A 97 -2.68 9.33 -4.93
CA LEU A 97 -4.05 9.45 -5.40
C LEU A 97 -4.14 9.28 -6.93
N ALA A 98 -3.21 9.91 -7.65
CA ALA A 98 -3.15 9.82 -9.11
C ALA A 98 -2.84 8.39 -9.58
N CYS A 99 -1.93 7.68 -8.91
CA CYS A 99 -1.69 6.25 -9.14
C CYS A 99 -2.95 5.43 -8.86
N THR A 100 -3.64 5.70 -7.76
CA THR A 100 -4.88 4.99 -7.40
C THR A 100 -5.97 5.16 -8.46
N TYR A 101 -6.18 6.38 -8.96
CA TYR A 101 -7.09 6.62 -10.08
C TYR A 101 -6.66 5.87 -11.35
N PHE A 102 -5.36 5.79 -11.63
CA PHE A 102 -4.85 5.05 -12.79
C PHE A 102 -5.20 3.56 -12.70
N PHE A 103 -4.99 2.92 -11.54
CA PHE A 103 -5.34 1.51 -11.33
C PHE A 103 -6.85 1.25 -11.34
N LEU A 104 -7.67 2.25 -10.99
CA LEU A 104 -9.12 2.20 -11.12
C LEU A 104 -9.62 2.51 -12.56
N GLY A 105 -8.72 2.81 -13.50
CA GLY A 105 -9.07 3.17 -14.89
C GLY A 105 -9.61 4.59 -15.06
N MET A 106 -9.55 5.42 -14.02
CA MET A 106 -10.01 6.80 -13.99
C MET A 106 -8.93 7.75 -14.52
N TYR A 107 -8.49 7.54 -15.76
CA TYR A 107 -7.28 8.16 -16.32
C TYR A 107 -7.30 9.69 -16.36
N LYS A 108 -8.47 10.32 -16.57
CA LYS A 108 -8.59 11.79 -16.59
C LYS A 108 -8.36 12.38 -15.20
N GLN A 109 -8.92 11.75 -14.17
CA GLN A 109 -8.71 12.12 -12.77
C GLN A 109 -7.25 11.87 -12.35
N ALA A 110 -6.67 10.74 -12.80
CA ALA A 110 -5.26 10.44 -12.58
C ALA A 110 -4.35 11.54 -13.16
N GLU A 111 -4.57 11.98 -14.40
CA GLU A 111 -3.78 13.06 -15.00
C GLU A 111 -3.93 14.39 -14.22
N ALA A 112 -5.15 14.76 -13.85
CA ALA A 112 -5.42 15.97 -13.09
C ALA A 112 -4.75 15.96 -11.71
N ALA A 113 -4.82 14.83 -10.99
CA ALA A 113 -4.13 14.66 -9.70
C ALA A 113 -2.61 14.63 -9.87
N GLY A 114 -2.11 13.96 -10.92
CA GLY A 114 -0.69 13.88 -11.24
C GLY A 114 -0.06 15.25 -11.46
N PHE A 115 -0.75 16.17 -12.15
CA PHE A 115 -0.27 17.55 -12.33
C PHE A 115 -0.34 18.42 -11.08
N LYS A 116 -1.17 18.07 -10.08
CA LYS A 116 -1.17 18.73 -8.77
C LYS A 116 -0.03 18.27 -7.88
N ALA A 117 0.47 17.05 -8.10
CA ALA A 117 1.57 16.51 -7.33
C ALA A 117 2.89 17.26 -7.59
N PRO A 118 3.79 17.32 -6.61
CA PRO A 118 5.16 17.76 -6.84
C PRO A 118 5.84 16.93 -7.93
N LYS A 119 6.79 17.55 -8.64
CA LYS A 119 7.60 16.84 -9.63
C LYS A 119 8.45 15.78 -8.96
N SER A 120 8.24 14.53 -9.37
CA SER A 120 8.99 13.38 -8.88
C SER A 120 9.16 12.34 -9.99
N ARG A 121 10.06 11.38 -9.78
CA ARG A 121 10.24 10.26 -10.73
C ARG A 121 8.96 9.43 -10.86
N LEU A 122 8.25 9.22 -9.75
CA LEU A 122 6.97 8.53 -9.74
C LEU A 122 5.90 9.27 -10.56
N GLN A 123 5.81 10.59 -10.38
CA GLN A 123 4.91 11.43 -11.18
C GLN A 123 5.26 11.35 -12.67
N ASN A 124 6.55 11.41 -13.02
CA ASN A 124 6.96 11.34 -14.43
C ASN A 124 6.58 10.00 -15.07
N ARG A 125 6.84 8.87 -14.39
CA ARG A 125 6.40 7.53 -14.83
C ARG A 125 4.88 7.49 -15.02
N LEU A 126 4.10 7.98 -14.05
CA LEU A 126 2.64 8.03 -14.14
C LEU A 126 2.15 8.80 -15.38
N LEU A 127 2.65 10.03 -15.56
CA LEU A 127 2.25 10.88 -16.66
C LEU A 127 2.73 10.35 -18.01
N PHE A 128 3.87 9.65 -18.05
CA PHE A 128 4.33 8.92 -19.23
C PHE A 128 3.33 7.83 -19.65
N HIS A 129 2.84 7.00 -18.72
CA HIS A 129 1.80 6.00 -19.04
C HIS A 129 0.47 6.62 -19.45
N LEU A 130 0.05 7.71 -18.81
CA LEU A 130 -1.17 8.42 -19.16
C LEU A 130 -1.08 9.04 -20.57
N ALA A 131 0.06 9.65 -20.91
CA ALA A 131 0.29 10.18 -22.25
C ALA A 131 0.20 9.09 -23.32
N HIS A 132 0.76 7.91 -23.03
CA HIS A 132 0.62 6.73 -23.90
C HIS A 132 -0.85 6.29 -24.03
N LYS A 133 -1.59 6.18 -22.91
CA LYS A 133 -3.01 5.80 -22.91
C LYS A 133 -3.91 6.78 -23.66
N PHE A 134 -3.57 8.06 -23.66
CA PHE A 134 -4.29 9.09 -24.41
C PHE A 134 -3.80 9.27 -25.85
N ASN A 135 -2.77 8.52 -26.27
CA ASN A 135 -2.14 8.65 -27.58
C ASN A 135 -1.64 10.08 -27.86
N ASP A 136 -1.17 10.78 -26.80
CA ASP A 136 -0.59 12.12 -26.87
C ASP A 136 0.94 12.01 -27.04
N GLU A 137 1.37 11.87 -28.30
CA GLU A 137 2.79 11.68 -28.65
C GLU A 137 3.69 12.81 -28.14
N LYS A 138 3.18 14.05 -28.09
CA LYS A 138 3.97 15.21 -27.63
C LYS A 138 4.28 15.09 -26.14
N LYS A 139 3.27 14.82 -25.31
CA LYS A 139 3.47 14.59 -23.87
C LYS A 139 4.31 13.34 -23.64
N LEU A 140 4.07 12.28 -24.41
CA LEU A 140 4.79 11.03 -24.29
C LEU A 140 6.30 11.22 -24.47
N MET A 141 6.70 11.91 -25.54
CA MET A 141 8.11 12.20 -25.80
C MET A 141 8.73 13.11 -24.74
N ASN A 142 7.95 14.07 -24.21
CA ASN A 142 8.41 14.94 -23.13
C ASN A 142 8.71 14.16 -21.83
N PHE A 143 7.79 13.31 -21.39
CA PHE A 143 8.01 12.52 -20.16
C PHE A 143 9.04 11.41 -20.37
N HIS A 144 9.16 10.86 -21.58
CA HIS A 144 10.18 9.88 -21.93
C HIS A 144 11.60 10.43 -21.73
N GLN A 145 11.86 11.69 -22.11
CA GLN A 145 13.18 12.33 -21.96
C GLN A 145 13.63 12.47 -20.51
N ASN A 146 12.70 12.41 -19.55
CA ASN A 146 13.01 12.51 -18.12
C ASN A 146 13.25 11.15 -17.45
N LEU A 147 13.08 10.04 -18.19
CA LEU A 147 13.35 8.69 -17.70
C LEU A 147 14.87 8.44 -17.64
N GLN A 148 15.30 7.66 -16.65
CA GLN A 148 16.70 7.35 -16.38
C GLN A 148 16.96 5.85 -16.53
N ASP A 149 18.24 5.47 -16.50
CA ASP A 149 18.64 4.05 -16.50
C ASP A 149 18.55 3.46 -15.08
N ILE A 150 17.32 3.40 -14.56
CA ILE A 150 16.97 2.77 -13.29
C ILE A 150 15.91 1.70 -13.52
N LYS A 151 15.85 0.70 -12.65
CA LYS A 151 15.01 -0.49 -12.84
C LYS A 151 13.55 -0.12 -13.09
N GLU A 152 13.03 0.82 -12.33
CA GLU A 152 11.62 1.17 -12.36
C GLU A 152 11.23 1.89 -13.65
N ASP A 153 12.10 2.76 -14.16
CA ASP A 153 11.93 3.43 -15.45
C ASP A 153 12.07 2.43 -16.61
N GLN A 154 13.00 1.47 -16.52
CA GLN A 154 13.12 0.41 -17.51
C GLN A 154 11.87 -0.49 -17.55
N LEU A 155 11.29 -0.81 -16.39
CA LEU A 155 10.03 -1.56 -16.32
C LEU A 155 8.86 -0.75 -16.89
N SER A 156 8.84 0.57 -16.66
CA SER A 156 7.87 1.50 -17.25
C SER A 156 7.97 1.53 -18.79
N LEU A 157 9.17 1.53 -19.36
CA LEU A 157 9.38 1.42 -20.80
C LEU A 157 8.92 0.06 -21.35
N ALA A 158 9.26 -1.03 -20.66
CA ALA A 158 8.90 -2.38 -21.06
C ALA A 158 7.38 -2.56 -21.16
N SER A 159 6.60 -2.06 -20.20
CA SER A 159 5.13 -2.25 -20.22
C SER A 159 4.41 -1.52 -21.35
N ASN A 160 5.02 -0.47 -21.91
CA ASN A 160 4.44 0.23 -23.07
C ASN A 160 4.82 -0.45 -24.39
N SER A 161 5.94 -1.18 -24.43
CA SER A 161 6.38 -1.96 -25.60
C SER A 161 5.74 -3.35 -25.67
N GLU A 162 5.46 -3.96 -24.51
CA GLU A 162 4.76 -5.24 -24.41
C GLU A 162 3.29 -5.05 -23.99
N ILE A 163 2.39 -5.29 -24.94
CA ILE A 163 0.95 -5.62 -24.78
C ILE A 163 0.31 -5.24 -23.43
N HIS A 164 -0.26 -4.03 -23.36
CA HIS A 164 -1.50 -3.66 -22.65
C HIS A 164 -1.77 -4.22 -21.22
N LEU A 165 -0.76 -4.48 -20.39
CA LEU A 165 -0.93 -4.88 -19.00
C LEU A 165 -0.65 -3.72 -18.02
N PRO A 166 -1.36 -3.64 -16.88
CA PRO A 166 -1.02 -2.68 -15.83
C PRO A 166 0.37 -2.98 -15.27
N LEU A 167 1.12 -1.93 -14.93
CA LEU A 167 2.46 -2.06 -14.35
C LEU A 167 2.43 -2.85 -13.03
N PRO A 168 3.44 -3.70 -12.77
CA PRO A 168 3.55 -4.40 -11.52
C PRO A 168 3.87 -3.41 -10.37
N PRO A 169 3.47 -3.71 -9.11
CA PRO A 169 3.60 -2.79 -7.97
C PRO A 169 5.03 -2.28 -7.71
N GLU A 170 6.04 -3.07 -8.06
CA GLU A 170 7.47 -2.74 -7.91
C GLU A 170 7.89 -1.53 -8.74
N CYS A 171 7.09 -1.16 -9.75
CA CYS A 171 7.30 0.05 -10.54
C CYS A 171 6.77 1.31 -9.85
N TRP A 172 6.22 1.21 -8.64
CA TRP A 172 5.63 2.33 -7.90
C TRP A 172 6.20 2.45 -6.47
N ASP A 173 7.14 1.58 -6.11
CA ASP A 173 8.05 1.73 -4.97
C ASP A 173 9.12 2.82 -5.26
#